data_AF-A0A9P4TXP9-F1
#
_entry.id   AF-A0A9P4TXP9-F1
#
_cell.length_a   1.000
_cell.length_b   1.000
_cell.length_c   1.000
_cell.angle_alpha   90.00
_cell.angle_beta   90.00
_cell.angle_gamma   90.00
#
_symmetry.space_group_name_H-M   'P 1'
#
loop_
_entity.id
_entity.type
_entity.pdbx_description
1 polymer ?
#
loop_
_entity_poly.entity_id
_entity_poly.type
_entity_poly.pdbx_seq_one_letter_code
_entity_poly.pdbx_strand_id
1 'polypeptide(L)'
;MQLTSVLVSAILATIATSTPTPMPSTIDLTTIKVISTGFYNGSSGSASDLAAIPRECAFNAGRGSFHYSQFDVGNAHTACIASEDVNDCGSGDWAGSEYGDMINAMAQQVTKDGQFQTSRTGRWMTGFSIGTTAIREREPYFAYFQWGIDFSGSTKGRRYRHFFFSYDFQYTDVIDQGFLC
;
A
#
# COMPACT_ATOMS: atom_id res chain seq x y z
N MET A 1 46.82 37.61 -25.95
CA MET A 1 46.11 37.10 -24.76
C MET A 1 44.62 37.12 -25.10
N GLN A 2 44.03 35.99 -25.50
CA GLN A 2 42.63 35.90 -25.91
C GLN A 2 41.78 35.37 -24.74
N LEU A 3 40.76 36.14 -24.36
CA LEU A 3 39.72 35.73 -23.40
C LEU A 3 38.62 34.99 -24.16
N THR A 4 38.50 33.69 -23.92
CA THR A 4 37.36 32.87 -24.37
C THR A 4 36.21 32.99 -23.37
N SER A 5 35.14 33.67 -23.78
CA SER A 5 33.86 33.72 -23.10
C SER A 5 33.08 32.43 -23.38
N VAL A 6 32.68 31.71 -22.32
CA VAL A 6 31.81 30.53 -22.41
C VAL A 6 30.38 30.98 -22.13
N LEU A 7 29.54 30.96 -23.17
CA LEU A 7 28.10 31.19 -23.06
C LEU A 7 27.42 29.92 -22.53
N VAL A 8 26.89 29.99 -21.31
CA VAL A 8 26.01 28.96 -20.74
C VAL A 8 24.59 29.23 -21.23
N SER A 9 24.07 28.37 -22.10
CA SER A 9 22.67 28.41 -22.54
C SER A 9 21.79 27.75 -21.47
N ALA A 10 20.97 28.53 -20.79
CA ALA A 10 19.95 28.01 -19.89
C ALA A 10 18.75 27.51 -20.72
N ILE A 11 18.54 26.20 -20.74
CA ILE A 11 17.34 25.59 -21.33
C ILE A 11 16.22 25.71 -20.28
N LEU A 12 15.26 26.61 -20.52
CA LEU A 12 14.00 26.62 -19.78
C LEU A 12 13.16 25.43 -20.26
N ALA A 13 13.16 24.33 -19.50
CA ALA A 13 12.17 23.28 -19.66
C ALA A 13 10.82 23.79 -19.12
N THR A 14 9.86 24.01 -20.01
CA THR A 14 8.46 24.23 -19.65
C THR A 14 7.94 22.99 -18.91
N ILE A 15 7.78 23.10 -17.60
CA ILE A 15 7.13 22.08 -16.78
C ILE A 15 5.64 22.12 -17.17
N ALA A 16 5.19 21.10 -17.88
CA ALA A 16 3.76 20.92 -18.13
C ALA A 16 3.07 20.70 -16.78
N THR A 17 2.40 21.74 -16.27
CA THR A 17 1.54 21.64 -15.10
C THR A 17 0.29 20.86 -15.51
N SER A 18 0.28 19.56 -15.27
CA SER A 18 -0.93 18.75 -15.37
C SER A 18 -1.92 19.26 -14.33
N THR A 19 -3.03 19.83 -14.78
CA THR A 19 -4.12 20.20 -13.88
C THR A 19 -4.63 18.91 -13.21
N PRO A 20 -4.67 18.84 -11.87
CA PRO A 20 -5.18 17.67 -11.17
C PRO A 20 -6.63 17.45 -11.60
N THR A 21 -6.92 16.24 -12.10
CA THR A 21 -8.30 15.83 -12.34
C THR A 21 -9.06 15.94 -11.02
N PRO A 22 -10.22 16.64 -10.97
CA PRO A 22 -11.00 16.70 -9.74
C PRO A 22 -11.35 15.28 -9.31
N MET A 23 -10.99 14.93 -8.07
CA MET A 23 -11.31 13.62 -7.52
C MET A 23 -12.83 13.46 -7.42
N PRO A 24 -13.39 12.28 -7.76
CA PRO A 24 -14.81 12.00 -7.55
C PRO A 24 -15.15 12.15 -6.06
N SER A 25 -16.18 12.95 -5.77
CA SER A 25 -16.48 13.43 -4.41
C SER A 25 -17.17 12.41 -3.49
N THR A 26 -17.26 11.14 -3.87
CA THR A 26 -17.80 10.09 -3.00
C THR A 26 -17.30 8.73 -3.46
N ILE A 27 -16.51 8.05 -2.62
CA ILE A 27 -16.10 6.68 -2.86
C ILE A 27 -17.29 5.78 -2.52
N ASP A 28 -17.82 5.07 -3.51
CA ASP A 28 -18.88 4.09 -3.29
C ASP A 28 -18.28 2.77 -2.81
N LEU A 29 -18.21 2.57 -1.49
CA LEU A 29 -17.69 1.33 -0.91
C LEU A 29 -18.61 0.11 -1.20
N THR A 30 -19.84 0.33 -1.67
CA THR A 30 -20.78 -0.76 -1.96
C THR A 30 -20.46 -1.49 -3.26
N THR A 31 -19.66 -0.88 -4.14
CA THR A 31 -19.20 -1.51 -5.37
C THR A 31 -17.99 -2.42 -5.16
N ILE A 32 -17.35 -2.36 -3.99
CA ILE A 32 -16.14 -3.13 -3.72
C ILE A 32 -16.48 -4.62 -3.60
N LYS A 33 -15.73 -5.46 -4.33
CA LYS A 33 -15.94 -6.92 -4.34
C LYS A 33 -14.60 -7.64 -4.22
N VAL A 34 -14.51 -8.61 -3.31
CA VAL A 34 -13.38 -9.54 -3.28
C VAL A 34 -13.42 -10.40 -4.55
N ILE A 35 -12.35 -10.33 -5.35
CA ILE A 35 -12.21 -11.12 -6.60
C ILE A 35 -11.47 -12.42 -6.31
N SER A 36 -10.41 -12.34 -5.49
CA SER A 36 -9.54 -13.47 -5.19
C SER A 36 -9.01 -13.37 -3.77
N THR A 37 -8.83 -14.52 -3.13
CA THR A 37 -8.07 -14.65 -1.90
C THR A 37 -7.07 -15.79 -2.05
N GLY A 38 -5.97 -15.71 -1.32
CA GLY A 38 -4.96 -16.76 -1.41
C GLY A 38 -3.92 -16.66 -0.33
N PHE A 39 -3.04 -17.66 -0.35
CA PHE A 39 -1.84 -17.72 0.47
C PHE A 39 -0.66 -17.90 -0.46
N TYR A 40 0.40 -17.13 -0.23
CA TYR A 40 1.67 -17.27 -0.89
C TYR A 40 2.72 -17.68 0.14
N ASN A 41 3.57 -18.65 -0.21
CA ASN A 41 4.71 -19.07 0.59
C ASN A 41 6.02 -18.71 -0.13
N GLY A 42 6.72 -17.71 0.39
CA GLY A 42 7.99 -17.24 -0.16
C GLY A 42 9.11 -18.29 -0.16
N SER A 43 9.02 -19.31 0.70
CA SER A 43 10.05 -20.35 0.83
C SER A 43 9.89 -21.50 -0.17
N SER A 44 8.70 -21.65 -0.76
CA SER A 44 8.38 -22.75 -1.68
C SER A 44 8.09 -22.28 -3.11
N GLY A 45 8.09 -20.95 -3.35
CA GLY A 45 7.61 -20.36 -4.59
C GLY A 45 8.47 -20.72 -5.80
N SER A 46 7.97 -21.66 -6.60
CA SER A 46 8.43 -21.81 -7.98
C SER A 46 8.08 -20.54 -8.78
N ALA A 47 8.73 -20.34 -9.94
CA ALA A 47 8.36 -19.23 -10.83
C ALA A 47 6.88 -19.27 -11.24
N SER A 48 6.28 -20.47 -11.31
CA SER A 48 4.84 -20.64 -11.56
C SER A 48 3.96 -20.16 -10.41
N ASP A 49 4.38 -20.37 -9.16
CA ASP A 49 3.60 -19.91 -8.00
C ASP A 49 3.60 -18.38 -7.92
N LEU A 50 4.73 -17.75 -8.25
CA LEU A 50 4.85 -16.30 -8.37
C LEU A 50 3.97 -15.72 -9.49
N ALA A 51 3.90 -16.40 -10.62
CA ALA A 51 3.07 -15.98 -11.76
C ALA A 51 1.56 -16.11 -11.49
N ALA A 52 1.17 -16.93 -10.51
CA ALA A 52 -0.23 -17.10 -10.11
C ALA A 52 -0.73 -16.02 -9.14
N ILE A 53 0.18 -15.25 -8.51
CA ILE A 53 -0.20 -14.15 -7.63
C ILE A 53 -0.74 -12.99 -8.49
N PRO A 54 -1.93 -12.45 -8.19
CA PRO A 54 -2.39 -11.24 -8.85
C PRO A 54 -1.36 -10.13 -8.74
N ARG A 55 -1.19 -9.35 -9.82
CA ARG A 55 -0.11 -8.35 -9.91
C ARG A 55 -0.16 -7.32 -8.77
N GLU A 56 -1.36 -6.93 -8.34
CA GLU A 56 -1.57 -6.02 -7.22
C GLU A 56 -1.15 -6.66 -5.89
N CYS A 57 -1.27 -7.98 -5.77
CA CYS A 57 -0.92 -8.75 -4.58
C CYS A 57 0.54 -9.25 -4.57
N ALA A 58 1.33 -8.95 -5.60
CA ALA A 58 2.72 -9.39 -5.72
C ALA A 58 3.69 -8.56 -4.84
N PHE A 59 3.31 -8.36 -3.57
CA PHE A 59 4.10 -7.64 -2.58
C PHE A 59 5.41 -8.38 -2.32
N ASN A 60 6.55 -7.74 -2.58
CA ASN A 60 7.87 -8.30 -2.29
C ASN A 60 8.03 -9.77 -2.74
N ALA A 61 7.47 -10.11 -3.91
CA ALA A 61 7.44 -11.46 -4.48
C ALA A 61 8.76 -12.21 -4.21
N GLY A 62 8.70 -13.29 -3.44
CA GLY A 62 9.85 -14.14 -3.09
C GLY A 62 10.52 -13.90 -1.74
N ARG A 63 10.07 -12.97 -0.89
CA ARG A 63 10.75 -12.67 0.39
C ARG A 63 9.99 -13.02 1.67
N GLY A 64 8.72 -13.39 1.60
CA GLY A 64 7.91 -13.73 2.77
C GLY A 64 6.70 -14.59 2.42
N SER A 65 6.01 -15.06 3.45
CA SER A 65 4.74 -15.80 3.31
C SER A 65 3.60 -14.90 3.77
N PHE A 66 2.53 -14.81 2.97
CA PHE A 66 1.43 -13.89 3.26
C PHE A 66 0.09 -14.43 2.78
N HIS A 67 -0.97 -14.07 3.51
CA HIS A 67 -2.35 -14.20 3.06
C HIS A 67 -2.73 -12.92 2.34
N TYR A 68 -3.48 -13.01 1.26
CA TYR A 68 -3.91 -11.84 0.51
C TYR A 68 -5.38 -11.91 0.10
N SER A 69 -5.95 -10.73 -0.11
CA SER A 69 -7.26 -10.53 -0.73
C SER A 69 -7.14 -9.45 -1.80
N GLN A 70 -7.42 -9.83 -3.06
CA GLN A 70 -7.57 -8.90 -4.17
C GLN A 70 -9.04 -8.50 -4.28
N PHE A 71 -9.31 -7.22 -4.49
CA PHE A 71 -10.66 -6.71 -4.65
C PHE A 71 -10.79 -5.70 -5.79
N ASP A 72 -11.92 -5.77 -6.48
CA ASP A 72 -12.39 -4.82 -7.49
C ASP A 72 -12.94 -3.61 -6.74
N VAL A 73 -12.44 -2.42 -7.05
CA VAL A 73 -12.94 -1.17 -6.46
C VAL A 73 -13.76 -0.34 -7.46
N GLY A 74 -14.14 -0.95 -8.59
CA GLY A 74 -14.91 -0.34 -9.67
C GLY A 74 -14.03 0.26 -10.76
N ASN A 75 -14.63 0.61 -11.89
CA ASN A 75 -13.98 1.30 -13.02
C ASN A 75 -12.68 0.64 -13.53
N ALA A 76 -12.60 -0.70 -13.45
CA ALA A 76 -11.42 -1.50 -13.81
C ALA A 76 -10.17 -1.26 -12.94
N HIS A 77 -10.36 -0.71 -11.74
CA HIS A 77 -9.30 -0.59 -10.75
C HIS A 77 -9.34 -1.76 -9.77
N THR A 78 -8.16 -2.18 -9.34
CA THR A 78 -8.00 -3.27 -8.38
C THR A 78 -7.09 -2.84 -7.26
N ALA A 79 -7.44 -3.29 -6.06
CA ALA A 79 -6.62 -3.14 -4.88
C ALA A 79 -6.31 -4.52 -4.28
N CYS A 80 -5.24 -4.58 -3.50
CA CYS A 80 -4.92 -5.77 -2.75
C CYS A 80 -4.50 -5.41 -1.33
N ILE A 81 -4.92 -6.22 -0.37
CA ILE A 81 -4.38 -6.22 0.97
C ILE A 81 -3.75 -7.58 1.25
N ALA A 82 -2.58 -7.58 1.85
CA ALA A 82 -1.93 -8.79 2.32
C ALA A 82 -1.48 -8.64 3.77
N SER A 83 -1.41 -9.76 4.48
CA SER A 83 -0.89 -9.85 5.83
C SER A 83 0.20 -10.91 5.91
N GLU A 84 1.32 -10.58 6.55
CA GLU A 84 2.45 -11.50 6.65
C GLU A 84 2.18 -12.59 7.70
N ASP A 85 2.36 -13.86 7.31
CA ASP A 85 1.99 -15.03 8.11
C ASP A 85 2.79 -15.15 9.41
N VAL A 86 4.09 -14.81 9.38
CA VAL A 86 4.96 -14.83 10.57
C VAL A 86 4.55 -13.80 11.64
N ASN A 87 3.66 -12.86 11.28
CA ASN A 87 3.17 -11.80 12.15
C ASN A 87 1.73 -12.04 12.62
N ASP A 88 1.21 -13.26 12.49
CA ASP A 88 -0.11 -13.66 12.99
C ASP A 88 -0.12 -13.84 14.52
N CYS A 89 -0.93 -13.03 15.20
CA CYS A 89 -1.17 -13.05 16.64
C CYS A 89 -2.42 -13.85 17.05
N GLY A 90 -2.94 -14.67 16.15
CA GLY A 90 -4.12 -15.48 16.36
C GLY A 90 -5.43 -14.71 16.15
N SER A 91 -6.52 -15.34 16.59
CA SER A 91 -7.86 -14.79 16.47
C SER A 91 -8.11 -13.60 17.39
N GLY A 92 -9.07 -12.78 16.99
CA GLY A 92 -9.54 -11.64 17.76
C GLY A 92 -9.44 -10.34 16.98
N ASP A 93 -9.99 -9.29 17.58
CA ASP A 93 -9.92 -7.94 17.04
C ASP A 93 -8.79 -7.18 17.73
N TRP A 94 -8.24 -6.20 17.02
CA TRP A 94 -7.33 -5.23 17.61
C TRP A 94 -7.99 -4.48 18.77
N ALA A 95 -7.21 -4.11 19.78
CA ALA A 95 -7.69 -3.11 20.72
C ALA A 95 -8.02 -1.83 19.94
N GLY A 96 -9.10 -1.13 20.29
CA GLY A 96 -9.55 0.05 19.53
C GLY A 96 -8.47 1.12 19.35
N SER A 97 -7.57 1.27 20.33
CA SER A 97 -6.41 2.16 20.22
C SER A 97 -5.37 1.66 19.22
N GLU A 98 -5.09 0.35 19.17
CA GLU A 98 -4.13 -0.23 18.24
C GLU A 98 -4.64 -0.12 16.80
N TYR A 99 -5.92 -0.42 16.58
CA TYR A 99 -6.57 -0.23 15.28
C TYR A 99 -6.53 1.25 14.87
N GLY A 100 -6.93 2.16 15.77
CA GLY A 100 -6.91 3.60 15.50
C GLY A 100 -5.51 4.12 15.14
N ASP A 101 -4.48 3.66 15.84
CA ASP A 101 -3.09 4.01 15.55
C ASP A 101 -2.65 3.53 14.15
N MET A 102 -3.02 2.30 13.76
CA MET A 102 -2.75 1.76 12.43
C MET A 102 -3.40 2.62 11.33
N ILE A 103 -4.70 2.88 11.47
CA ILE A 103 -5.46 3.70 10.52
C ILE A 103 -4.87 5.12 10.44
N ASN A 104 -4.51 5.73 11.57
CA ASN A 104 -3.91 7.07 11.61
C ASN A 104 -2.52 7.11 10.96
N ALA A 105 -1.68 6.08 11.16
CA ALA A 105 -0.39 5.98 10.49
C ALA A 105 -0.57 5.94 8.96
N MET A 106 -1.50 5.12 8.46
CA MET A 106 -1.82 5.10 7.02
C MET A 106 -2.36 6.44 6.52
N ALA A 107 -3.31 7.06 7.24
CA ALA A 107 -3.86 8.37 6.89
C ALA A 107 -2.77 9.44 6.78
N GLN A 108 -1.78 9.43 7.67
CA GLN A 108 -0.62 10.32 7.55
C GLN A 108 0.26 9.95 6.35
N GLN A 109 0.50 8.66 6.09
CA GLN A 109 1.39 8.23 5.01
C GLN A 109 0.89 8.64 3.64
N VAL A 110 -0.41 8.51 3.36
CA VAL A 110 -0.97 8.86 2.04
C VAL A 110 -0.82 10.34 1.69
N THR A 111 -0.53 11.20 2.67
CA THR A 111 -0.26 12.65 2.46
C THR A 111 1.20 12.96 2.10
N LYS A 112 2.09 11.96 2.17
CA LYS A 112 3.53 12.10 1.97
C LYS A 112 3.92 11.90 0.50
N ASP A 113 5.07 12.46 0.14
CA ASP A 113 5.55 12.56 -1.25
C ASP A 113 6.90 11.86 -1.45
N GLY A 114 7.09 10.66 -0.89
CA GLY A 114 8.22 9.83 -1.33
C GLY A 114 8.46 8.55 -0.54
N GLN A 115 9.04 7.54 -1.22
CA GLN A 115 9.48 6.27 -0.64
C GLN A 115 10.41 6.36 0.59
N PHE A 116 10.98 7.54 0.85
CA PHE A 116 11.90 7.76 1.96
C PHE A 116 11.24 8.38 3.19
N GLN A 117 9.93 8.62 3.15
CA GLN A 117 9.19 9.14 4.28
C GLN A 117 8.33 8.04 4.90
N THR A 118 8.34 7.94 6.23
CA THR A 118 7.50 7.02 6.99
C THR A 118 6.64 7.80 7.97
N SER A 119 5.39 7.39 8.18
CA SER A 119 4.52 7.90 9.24
C SER A 119 4.54 6.95 10.44
N ARG A 120 4.21 7.50 11.61
CA ARG A 120 4.17 6.71 12.84
C ARG A 120 3.07 7.23 13.76
N THR A 121 2.22 6.32 14.21
CA THR A 121 1.24 6.58 15.27
C THR A 121 1.28 5.41 16.24
N GLY A 122 1.49 5.69 17.52
CA GLY A 122 1.73 4.66 18.52
C GLY A 122 2.85 3.71 18.11
N ARG A 123 2.54 2.41 18.05
CA ARG A 123 3.49 1.37 17.62
C ARG A 123 3.52 1.14 16.11
N TRP A 124 2.52 1.63 15.37
CA TRP A 124 2.41 1.42 13.94
C TRP A 124 3.28 2.39 13.16
N MET A 125 4.02 1.86 12.20
CA MET A 125 4.79 2.58 11.21
C MET A 125 4.24 2.24 9.84
N THR A 126 4.15 3.24 8.96
CA THR A 126 3.74 3.02 7.57
C THR A 126 4.77 3.64 6.65
N GLY A 127 5.12 2.93 5.58
CA GLY A 127 6.10 3.37 4.59
C GLY A 127 5.68 2.98 3.17
N PHE A 128 6.14 3.74 2.18
CA PHE A 128 5.96 3.37 0.79
C PHE A 128 7.00 2.31 0.39
N SER A 129 6.58 1.31 -0.39
CA SER A 129 7.54 0.38 -0.98
C SER A 129 8.38 1.06 -2.07
N ILE A 130 9.55 0.48 -2.36
CA ILE A 130 10.47 1.00 -3.39
C ILE A 130 9.72 1.21 -4.71
N GLY A 131 9.94 2.36 -5.35
CA GLY A 131 9.30 2.77 -6.60
C GLY A 131 8.02 3.59 -6.41
N THR A 132 7.47 3.67 -5.20
CA THR A 132 6.28 4.49 -4.92
C THR A 132 6.67 5.88 -4.43
N THR A 133 6.34 6.92 -5.21
CA THR A 133 6.72 8.31 -4.87
C THR A 133 5.59 9.09 -4.21
N ALA A 134 4.35 9.03 -4.70
CA ALA A 134 3.23 9.73 -4.09
C ALA A 134 1.90 9.07 -4.47
N ILE A 135 0.96 9.00 -3.55
CA ILE A 135 -0.40 8.53 -3.83
C ILE A 135 -1.18 9.64 -4.52
N ARG A 136 -1.62 9.41 -5.76
CA ARG A 136 -2.34 10.42 -6.55
C ARG A 136 -3.75 10.63 -6.01
N GLU A 137 -4.42 9.54 -5.66
CA GLU A 137 -5.79 9.48 -5.18
C GLU A 137 -5.81 9.11 -3.70
N ARG A 138 -5.41 10.09 -2.86
CA ARG A 138 -5.16 9.86 -1.43
C ARG A 138 -6.39 9.34 -0.68
N GLU A 139 -7.56 9.91 -0.97
CA GLU A 139 -8.80 9.56 -0.28
C GLU A 139 -9.30 8.16 -0.68
N PRO A 140 -9.40 7.79 -1.98
CA PRO A 140 -9.70 6.40 -2.38
C PRO A 140 -8.72 5.39 -1.81
N TYR A 141 -7.42 5.66 -1.92
CA TYR A 141 -6.38 4.76 -1.41
C TYR A 141 -6.56 4.43 0.07
N PHE A 142 -6.79 5.45 0.90
CA PHE A 142 -7.00 5.28 2.32
C PHE A 142 -8.31 4.54 2.63
N ALA A 143 -9.41 4.88 1.96
CA ALA A 143 -10.70 4.22 2.17
C ALA A 143 -10.65 2.74 1.79
N TYR A 144 -9.98 2.40 0.69
CA TYR A 144 -9.78 1.01 0.25
C TYR A 144 -8.89 0.21 1.19
N PHE A 145 -7.85 0.83 1.77
CA PHE A 145 -7.06 0.20 2.81
C PHE A 145 -7.92 -0.14 4.04
N GLN A 146 -8.67 0.84 4.55
CA GLN A 146 -9.52 0.63 5.72
C GLN A 146 -10.58 -0.45 5.47
N TRP A 147 -11.23 -0.39 4.30
CA TRP A 147 -12.18 -1.43 3.88
C TRP A 147 -11.51 -2.81 3.81
N GLY A 148 -10.30 -2.89 3.26
CA GLY A 148 -9.52 -4.13 3.19
C GLY A 148 -9.25 -4.72 4.56
N ILE A 149 -8.84 -3.91 5.54
CA ILE A 149 -8.63 -4.37 6.92
C ILE A 149 -9.93 -4.93 7.52
N ASP A 150 -11.02 -4.16 7.40
CA ASP A 150 -12.29 -4.44 8.09
C ASP A 150 -13.07 -5.62 7.49
N PHE A 151 -12.97 -5.81 6.17
CA PHE A 151 -13.86 -6.70 5.43
C PHE A 151 -13.15 -7.77 4.60
N SER A 152 -11.83 -7.68 4.36
CA SER A 152 -11.16 -8.71 3.54
C SER A 152 -11.06 -10.04 4.28
N GLY A 153 -11.34 -11.14 3.57
CA GLY A 153 -11.42 -12.47 4.17
C GLY A 153 -10.11 -12.96 4.77
N SER A 154 -8.95 -12.47 4.28
CA SER A 154 -7.64 -12.83 4.83
C SER A 154 -7.30 -12.14 6.14
N THR A 155 -7.87 -10.96 6.42
CA THR A 155 -7.59 -10.18 7.64
C THR A 155 -8.70 -10.27 8.68
N LYS A 156 -9.93 -10.59 8.25
CA LYS A 156 -11.11 -10.57 9.13
C LYS A 156 -10.98 -11.57 10.29
N GLY A 157 -11.11 -11.06 11.52
CA GLY A 157 -11.10 -11.85 12.75
C GLY A 157 -9.73 -12.40 13.17
N ARG A 158 -8.65 -11.92 12.54
CA ARG A 158 -7.26 -12.26 12.88
C ARG A 158 -6.45 -10.99 13.08
N ARG A 159 -5.46 -11.07 13.98
CA ARG A 159 -4.55 -9.94 14.26
C ARG A 159 -3.20 -10.21 13.60
N TYR A 160 -2.84 -9.40 12.60
CA TYR A 160 -1.53 -9.44 11.94
C TYR A 160 -0.70 -8.19 12.19
N ARG A 161 0.57 -8.32 12.55
CA ARG A 161 1.42 -7.15 12.88
C ARG A 161 2.17 -6.54 11.69
N HIS A 162 1.93 -7.05 10.49
CA HIS A 162 2.51 -6.54 9.25
C HIS A 162 1.52 -6.73 8.10
N PHE A 163 1.13 -5.61 7.48
CA PHE A 163 0.28 -5.57 6.31
C PHE A 163 0.99 -4.93 5.13
N PHE A 164 0.59 -5.35 3.94
CA PHE A 164 0.88 -4.67 2.69
C PHE A 164 -0.43 -4.25 2.04
N PHE A 165 -0.42 -3.09 1.40
CA PHE A 165 -1.56 -2.60 0.66
C PHE A 165 -1.11 -2.05 -0.69
N SER A 166 -1.91 -2.32 -1.72
CA SER A 166 -1.74 -1.74 -3.03
C SER A 166 -3.06 -1.29 -3.64
N TYR A 167 -2.97 -0.22 -4.42
CA TYR A 167 -4.02 0.25 -5.32
C TYR A 167 -3.32 0.80 -6.56
N ASP A 168 -3.65 0.28 -7.75
CA ASP A 168 -3.03 0.67 -9.01
C ASP A 168 -1.49 0.74 -8.99
N PHE A 169 -0.86 -0.28 -8.40
CA PHE A 169 0.60 -0.40 -8.29
C PHE A 169 1.29 0.68 -7.44
N GLN A 170 0.52 1.40 -6.62
CA GLN A 170 1.06 2.19 -5.54
C GLN A 170 1.07 1.31 -4.29
N TYR A 171 2.24 1.13 -3.66
CA TYR A 171 2.42 0.13 -2.61
C TYR A 171 2.78 0.77 -1.28
N THR A 172 2.19 0.26 -0.20
CA THR A 172 2.48 0.69 1.17
C THR A 172 2.65 -0.52 2.07
N ASP A 173 3.62 -0.47 2.98
CA ASP A 173 3.72 -1.38 4.12
C ASP A 173 3.22 -0.69 5.38
N VAL A 174 2.64 -1.49 6.28
CA VAL A 174 2.13 -1.07 7.59
C VAL A 174 2.63 -2.10 8.62
N ILE A 175 3.53 -1.70 9.50
CA ILE A 175 4.22 -2.58 10.45
C ILE A 175 4.02 -2.09 11.89
N ASP A 176 3.63 -2.98 12.79
CA ASP A 176 3.68 -2.74 14.22
C ASP A 176 5.09 -3.04 14.77
N GLN A 177 5.75 -2.01 15.27
CA GLN A 177 7.16 -2.01 15.70
C GLN A 177 7.44 -2.67 17.05
N GLY A 178 6.44 -3.19 17.76
CA GLY A 178 6.73 -3.95 18.98
C GLY A 178 7.26 -5.36 18.70
N PHE A 179 7.84 -6.00 19.72
CA PHE A 179 8.27 -7.40 19.63
C PHE A 179 7.07 -8.35 19.66
N LEU A 180 7.23 -9.49 18.96
CA LEU A 180 6.36 -10.67 18.79
C LEU A 180 5.00 -10.69 19.53
N CYS A 181 3.99 -11.22 18.84
CA CYS A 181 2.84 -11.80 19.53
C CYS A 181 3.35 -12.83 20.58
#